data_AF-A0A920QS14-F1
#
_entry.id   AF-A0A920QS14-F1
#
_cell.length_a   1.000
_cell.length_b   1.000
_cell.length_c   1.000
_cell.angle_alpha   90.00
_cell.angle_beta   90.00
_cell.angle_gamma   90.00
#
_symmetry.space_group_name_H-M   'P 1'
#
loop_
_entity.id
_entity.type
_entity.pdbx_description
1 polymer ?
#
loop_
_entity_poly.entity_id
_entity_poly.type
_entity_poly.pdbx_seq_one_letter_code
_entity_poly.pdbx_strand_id
1 'polypeptide(L)'
;MITGNPQVVMVHTIAGTANALGGIINAARARVPMLLAAGRTSITEKGHVTSRGQGIHWAQESFDQAGMLREFVKWDYELRRGEQLETVVDRALAITRNEPSGPVYLTLPLDVSGEALPEVDFSAVTRLNPSSPTLPAREALERAATVLAEANDPLIITSSLGRDPKAVDALVTLTERLAIPVVETWGTHLNFPQNHSLHQGYDVNPLVNKADVIVAIETDAPWFPKHAEPRANTTVIQIDNDPLYEDYPIRGFPTDIGLAGDPGRTLLALDAEIAQKRLNEDEINERRSRGETAHHAQREAWRVEVESVREDSPLDYRWISRCISEVLDETDIAVTEISLDPTQTCFTRPGTFFNHPHSAVLGWGPGAALGVKLACPDRTVVCAIGDGSHVFGVPTATHFMSRECALPNPLRHL
;
A
#
# COMPACT_ATOMS: atom_id res chain seq x y z
N MET A 1 6.59 0.94 3.49
CA MET A 1 5.73 2.07 3.09
C MET A 1 6.59 3.31 2.87
N ILE A 2 6.95 4.09 3.91
CA ILE A 2 7.64 5.39 3.71
C ILE A 2 9.09 5.32 3.18
N THR A 3 9.91 4.36 3.62
CA THR A 3 11.34 4.27 3.22
C THR A 3 11.58 3.39 2.00
N GLY A 4 10.59 2.60 1.57
CA GLY A 4 10.75 1.53 0.58
C GLY A 4 11.64 0.35 1.01
N ASN A 5 12.31 0.42 2.17
CA ASN A 5 13.23 -0.62 2.63
C ASN A 5 12.51 -1.71 3.45
N PRO A 6 12.95 -2.99 3.35
CA PRO A 6 12.43 -4.05 4.19
C PRO A 6 12.59 -3.73 5.67
N GLN A 7 11.50 -3.86 6.42
CA GLN A 7 11.54 -3.78 7.88
C GLN A 7 11.76 -5.17 8.46
N VAL A 8 12.56 -5.28 9.52
CA VAL A 8 12.76 -6.55 10.23
C VAL A 8 11.92 -6.53 11.50
N VAL A 9 11.05 -7.52 11.65
CA VAL A 9 10.18 -7.68 12.82
C VAL A 9 10.52 -9.02 13.46
N MET A 10 10.79 -9.03 14.76
CA MET A 10 11.01 -10.27 15.50
C MET A 10 9.87 -10.47 16.49
N VAL A 11 9.21 -11.62 16.40
CA VAL A 11 8.15 -12.03 17.32
C VAL A 11 8.61 -13.25 18.12
N HIS A 12 7.82 -13.61 19.13
CA HIS A 12 8.04 -14.84 19.89
C HIS A 12 7.80 -16.08 19.01
N THR A 13 7.56 -17.24 19.61
CA THR A 13 7.18 -18.48 18.93
C THR A 13 5.79 -18.38 18.27
N ILE A 14 5.12 -19.51 18.06
CA ILE A 14 3.77 -19.58 17.49
C ILE A 14 2.77 -18.58 18.10
N ALA A 15 2.84 -18.31 19.41
CA ALA A 15 1.95 -17.37 20.07
C ALA A 15 2.19 -15.90 19.64
N GLY A 16 3.46 -15.50 19.53
CA GLY A 16 3.81 -14.17 19.04
C GLY A 16 3.49 -14.01 17.55
N THR A 17 3.70 -15.08 16.79
CA THR A 17 3.33 -15.15 15.37
C THR A 17 1.82 -14.93 15.18
N ALA A 18 1.00 -15.61 15.98
CA ALA A 18 -0.46 -15.45 15.95
C ALA A 18 -0.89 -14.02 16.30
N ASN A 19 -0.25 -13.38 17.28
CA ASN A 19 -0.54 -11.98 17.64
C ASN A 19 -0.21 -10.99 16.50
N ALA A 20 0.79 -11.28 15.68
CA ALA A 20 1.21 -10.42 14.58
C ALA A 20 0.41 -10.63 13.28
N LEU A 21 -0.39 -11.71 13.18
CA LEU A 21 -1.02 -12.14 11.94
C LEU A 21 -1.83 -11.05 11.24
N GLY A 22 -2.61 -10.27 12.00
CA GLY A 22 -3.38 -9.16 11.45
C GLY A 22 -2.51 -8.11 10.73
N GLY A 23 -1.36 -7.76 11.33
CA GLY A 23 -0.38 -6.87 10.72
C GLY A 23 0.29 -7.46 9.49
N ILE A 24 0.52 -8.78 9.46
CA ILE A 24 1.09 -9.49 8.31
C ILE A 24 0.12 -9.47 7.12
N ILE A 25 -1.17 -9.73 7.35
CA ILE A 25 -2.22 -9.64 6.32
C ILE A 25 -2.24 -8.25 5.70
N ASN A 26 -2.24 -7.22 6.55
CA ASN A 26 -2.16 -5.81 6.13
C ASN A 26 -0.89 -5.52 5.32
N ALA A 27 0.28 -6.00 5.78
CA ALA A 27 1.54 -5.82 5.07
C ALA A 27 1.55 -6.52 3.70
N ALA A 28 0.95 -7.70 3.59
CA ALA A 28 0.81 -8.44 2.34
C ALA A 28 -0.05 -7.68 1.33
N ARG A 29 -1.26 -7.26 1.74
CA ARG A 29 -2.18 -6.53 0.84
C ARG A 29 -1.72 -5.10 0.52
N ALA A 30 -0.90 -4.49 1.37
CA ALA A 30 -0.23 -3.24 1.06
C ALA A 30 1.11 -3.41 0.32
N ARG A 31 1.51 -4.65 -0.02
CA ARG A 31 2.77 -4.98 -0.69
C ARG A 31 4.01 -4.40 0.02
N VAL A 32 4.01 -4.46 1.35
CA VAL A 32 5.08 -3.90 2.19
C VAL A 32 6.22 -4.90 2.36
N PRO A 33 7.46 -4.54 2.00
CA PRO A 33 8.60 -5.42 2.20
C PRO A 33 8.89 -5.59 3.70
N MET A 34 8.90 -6.83 4.19
CA MET A 34 9.12 -7.13 5.61
C MET A 34 9.74 -8.51 5.81
N LEU A 35 10.81 -8.60 6.60
CA LEU A 35 11.31 -9.88 7.13
C LEU A 35 10.73 -10.09 8.52
N LEU A 36 9.77 -11.01 8.64
CA LEU A 36 9.25 -11.45 9.92
C LEU A 36 10.05 -12.66 10.40
N ALA A 37 10.75 -12.51 11.52
CA ALA A 37 11.43 -13.59 12.22
C ALA A 37 10.63 -14.03 13.45
N ALA A 38 10.57 -15.33 13.71
CA ALA A 38 9.93 -15.88 14.89
C ALA A 38 10.80 -16.97 15.52
N GLY A 39 10.76 -17.07 16.84
CA GLY A 39 11.38 -18.22 17.53
C GLY A 39 10.68 -19.53 17.19
N ARG A 40 11.38 -20.65 17.35
CA ARG A 40 10.80 -21.99 17.38
C ARG A 40 11.43 -22.78 18.52
N THR A 41 10.65 -23.64 19.17
CA THR A 41 11.16 -24.41 20.31
C THR A 41 12.20 -25.42 19.85
N SER A 42 13.13 -25.79 20.72
CA SER A 42 14.23 -26.70 20.35
C SER A 42 13.70 -28.06 19.94
N ILE A 43 14.32 -28.68 18.94
CA ILE A 43 14.01 -30.05 18.54
C ILE A 43 14.54 -31.03 19.59
N THR A 44 15.64 -30.68 20.27
CA THR A 44 16.28 -31.53 21.27
C THR A 44 15.66 -31.43 22.66
N GLU A 45 15.39 -32.57 23.31
CA GLU A 45 14.93 -32.62 24.71
C GLU A 45 16.09 -32.65 25.73
N LYS A 46 17.27 -33.14 25.32
CA LYS A 46 18.49 -33.23 26.14
C LYS A 46 19.73 -33.10 25.26
N GLY A 47 20.86 -32.79 25.88
CA GLY A 47 22.19 -32.84 25.24
C GLY A 47 22.64 -31.58 24.50
N HIS A 48 21.73 -30.63 24.24
CA HIS A 48 22.04 -29.29 23.73
C HIS A 48 21.90 -28.24 24.84
N VAL A 49 22.67 -27.15 24.77
CA VAL A 49 22.62 -26.06 25.78
C VAL A 49 21.25 -25.39 25.84
N THR A 50 20.54 -25.37 24.72
CA THR A 50 19.16 -24.87 24.63
C THR A 50 18.12 -25.98 24.50
N SER A 51 18.43 -27.23 24.87
CA SER A 51 17.41 -28.29 24.91
C SER A 51 16.20 -27.91 25.76
N ARG A 52 15.06 -28.57 25.50
CA ARG A 52 13.79 -28.23 26.16
C ARG A 52 13.89 -28.30 27.69
N GLY A 53 13.80 -27.14 28.36
CA GLY A 53 13.84 -27.04 29.83
C GLY A 53 12.59 -26.45 30.51
N GLN A 54 11.59 -26.00 29.75
CA GLN A 54 10.38 -25.35 30.29
C GLN A 54 9.15 -25.99 29.65
N GLY A 55 8.06 -26.16 30.42
CA GLY A 55 6.82 -26.77 29.90
C GLY A 55 6.29 -26.07 28.63
N ILE A 56 6.53 -24.77 28.51
CA ILE A 56 6.15 -23.97 27.36
C ILE A 56 6.82 -24.45 26.05
N HIS A 57 7.99 -25.07 26.11
CA HIS A 57 8.68 -25.58 24.92
C HIS A 57 7.93 -26.72 24.23
N TRP A 58 7.15 -27.51 24.99
CA TRP A 58 6.25 -28.52 24.44
C TRP A 58 4.90 -27.92 24.05
N ALA A 59 4.35 -27.03 24.88
CA ALA A 59 3.03 -26.47 24.65
C ALA A 59 2.95 -25.50 23.45
N GLN A 60 4.06 -24.82 23.11
CA GLN A 60 4.14 -23.89 21.97
C GLN A 60 4.77 -24.50 20.71
N GLU A 61 5.01 -25.81 20.70
CA GLU A 61 5.42 -26.50 19.47
C GLU A 61 4.20 -26.75 18.56
N SER A 62 4.40 -26.72 17.26
CA SER A 62 3.39 -27.10 16.27
C SER A 62 3.99 -27.87 15.10
N PHE A 63 3.14 -28.68 14.45
CA PHE A 63 3.52 -29.38 13.22
C PHE A 63 3.93 -28.40 12.12
N ASP A 64 3.27 -27.25 12.05
CA ASP A 64 3.51 -26.21 11.06
C ASP A 64 3.20 -24.84 11.68
N GLN A 65 4.25 -24.08 12.06
CA GLN A 65 4.09 -22.74 12.62
C GLN A 65 3.75 -21.71 11.52
N ALA A 66 4.26 -21.89 10.31
CA ALA A 66 4.02 -20.99 9.18
C ALA A 66 2.62 -21.19 8.55
N GLY A 67 1.97 -22.32 8.81
CA GLY A 67 0.66 -22.65 8.26
C GLY A 67 -0.42 -21.59 8.47
N MET A 68 -0.36 -20.82 9.55
CA MET A 68 -1.34 -19.76 9.83
C MET A 68 -1.17 -18.49 8.97
N LEU A 69 0.00 -18.28 8.37
CA LEU A 69 0.34 -17.05 7.67
C LEU A 69 0.88 -17.28 6.25
N ARG A 70 1.04 -18.54 5.83
CA ARG A 70 1.65 -18.91 4.54
C ARG A 70 0.98 -18.26 3.33
N GLU A 71 -0.34 -18.05 3.38
CA GLU A 71 -1.09 -17.33 2.33
C GLU A 71 -0.64 -15.86 2.19
N PHE A 72 -0.18 -15.25 3.27
CA PHE A 72 0.13 -13.82 3.35
C PHE A 72 1.63 -13.54 3.34
N VAL A 73 2.47 -14.51 2.99
CA VAL A 73 3.91 -14.30 2.83
C VAL A 73 4.40 -14.88 1.52
N LYS A 74 5.38 -14.20 0.92
CA LYS A 74 5.98 -14.63 -0.34
C LYS A 74 6.84 -15.88 -0.21
N TRP A 75 7.36 -16.10 1.00
CA TRP A 75 8.28 -17.17 1.32
C TRP A 75 8.29 -17.43 2.82
N ASP A 76 8.12 -18.68 3.23
CA ASP A 76 8.39 -19.16 4.59
C ASP A 76 9.56 -20.14 4.64
N TYR A 77 10.40 -20.04 5.66
CA TYR A 77 11.51 -20.96 5.86
C TYR A 77 11.86 -21.14 7.35
N GLU A 78 12.31 -22.34 7.70
CA GLU A 78 12.88 -22.64 9.00
C GLU A 78 14.40 -22.76 8.88
N LEU A 79 15.13 -21.96 9.64
CA LEU A 79 16.59 -22.04 9.68
C LEU A 79 17.01 -23.36 10.34
N ARG A 80 17.65 -24.24 9.57
CA ARG A 80 18.05 -25.58 10.06
C ARG A 80 19.50 -25.66 10.54
N ARG A 81 20.34 -24.75 10.07
CA ARG A 81 21.80 -24.79 10.21
C ARG A 81 22.32 -23.37 10.23
N GLY A 82 23.07 -23.00 11.27
CA GLY A 82 23.61 -21.64 11.41
C GLY A 82 24.61 -21.27 10.32
N GLU A 83 25.28 -22.26 9.69
CA GLU A 83 26.21 -22.03 8.58
C GLU A 83 25.54 -21.45 7.32
N GLN A 84 24.20 -21.51 7.23
CA GLN A 84 23.42 -20.94 6.12
C GLN A 84 22.75 -19.61 6.45
N LEU A 85 23.00 -19.03 7.62
CA LEU A 85 22.31 -17.83 8.08
C LEU A 85 22.39 -16.67 7.08
N GLU A 86 23.59 -16.36 6.57
CA GLU A 86 23.80 -15.27 5.61
C GLU A 86 22.99 -15.49 4.33
N THR A 87 23.14 -16.66 3.69
CA THR A 87 22.40 -17.02 2.46
C THR A 87 20.89 -16.91 2.66
N VAL A 88 20.38 -17.41 3.79
CA VAL A 88 18.96 -17.43 4.11
C VAL A 88 18.43 -16.01 4.30
N VAL A 89 19.12 -15.17 5.08
CA VAL A 89 18.71 -13.79 5.33
C VAL A 89 18.81 -12.94 4.07
N ASP A 90 19.90 -13.05 3.31
CA ASP A 90 20.08 -12.34 2.04
C ASP A 90 18.97 -12.67 1.05
N ARG A 91 18.65 -13.95 0.91
CA ARG A 91 17.55 -14.41 0.06
C ARG A 91 16.22 -13.87 0.55
N ALA A 92 15.94 -13.94 1.85
CA ALA A 92 14.70 -13.44 2.44
C ALA A 92 14.52 -11.94 2.11
N LEU A 93 15.55 -11.13 2.36
CA LEU A 93 15.55 -9.70 2.06
C LEU A 93 15.39 -9.42 0.56
N ALA A 94 16.03 -10.19 -0.32
CA ALA A 94 15.84 -10.06 -1.76
C ALA A 94 14.40 -10.35 -2.19
N ILE A 95 13.77 -11.39 -1.64
CA ILE A 95 12.38 -11.77 -1.95
C ILE A 95 11.39 -10.70 -1.49
N THR A 96 11.59 -10.10 -0.31
CA THR A 96 10.68 -9.06 0.21
C THR A 96 10.57 -7.85 -0.72
N ARG A 97 11.67 -7.49 -1.38
CA ARG A 97 11.78 -6.33 -2.28
C ARG A 97 11.44 -6.61 -3.73
N ASN A 98 11.40 -7.88 -4.14
CA ASN A 98 11.07 -8.20 -5.53
C ASN A 98 9.60 -7.88 -5.76
N GLU A 99 9.24 -7.20 -6.84
CA GLU A 99 7.83 -6.92 -7.11
C GLU A 99 7.04 -8.18 -7.52
N PRO A 100 5.75 -8.31 -7.17
CA PRO A 100 5.06 -7.53 -6.13
C PRO A 100 5.71 -7.67 -4.75
N SER A 101 6.05 -6.55 -4.11
CA SER A 101 6.74 -6.53 -2.81
C SER A 101 5.87 -7.14 -1.71
N GLY A 102 6.47 -7.65 -0.63
CA GLY A 102 5.68 -8.26 0.44
C GLY A 102 6.48 -8.89 1.57
N PRO A 103 5.78 -9.39 2.61
CA PRO A 103 6.42 -10.01 3.75
C PRO A 103 6.97 -11.42 3.43
N VAL A 104 8.02 -11.81 4.15
CA VAL A 104 8.56 -13.17 4.22
C VAL A 104 8.68 -13.59 5.68
N TYR A 105 8.69 -14.90 5.93
CA TYR A 105 8.68 -15.46 7.27
C TYR A 105 9.85 -16.41 7.50
N LEU A 106 10.61 -16.18 8.58
CA LEU A 106 11.76 -16.99 8.96
C LEU A 106 11.60 -17.49 10.39
N THR A 107 11.48 -18.81 10.59
CA THR A 107 11.51 -19.41 11.93
C THR A 107 12.93 -19.78 12.34
N LEU A 108 13.23 -19.51 13.60
CA LEU A 108 14.56 -19.66 14.20
C LEU A 108 14.46 -20.65 15.38
N PRO A 109 14.74 -21.95 15.17
CA PRO A 109 14.83 -22.93 16.24
C PRO A 109 15.87 -22.51 17.28
N LEU A 110 15.53 -22.70 18.56
CA LEU A 110 16.38 -22.26 19.67
C LEU A 110 17.67 -23.08 19.80
N ASP A 111 17.68 -24.35 19.37
CA ASP A 111 18.91 -25.13 19.24
C ASP A 111 19.82 -24.57 18.15
N VAL A 112 19.30 -24.36 16.94
CA VAL A 112 20.07 -23.75 15.85
C VAL A 112 20.58 -22.34 16.22
N SER A 113 19.75 -21.53 16.88
CA SER A 113 20.12 -20.17 17.28
C SER A 113 21.10 -20.14 18.48
N GLY A 114 21.16 -21.24 19.24
CA GLY A 114 22.04 -21.39 20.40
C GLY A 114 23.37 -22.08 20.07
N GLU A 115 23.54 -22.56 18.84
CA GLU A 115 24.80 -23.18 18.39
C GLU A 115 25.92 -22.14 18.32
N ALA A 116 27.08 -22.49 18.88
CA ALA A 116 28.28 -21.69 18.68
C ALA A 116 28.74 -21.87 17.23
N LEU A 117 28.69 -20.78 16.47
CA LEU A 117 29.29 -20.76 15.15
C LEU A 117 30.79 -20.46 15.28
N PRO A 118 31.66 -21.12 14.49
CA PRO A 118 33.03 -20.62 14.29
C PRO A 118 32.95 -19.18 13.76
N GLU A 119 34.04 -18.43 13.86
CA GLU A 119 34.08 -17.04 13.39
C GLU A 119 33.53 -16.95 11.95
N VAL A 120 32.33 -16.37 11.82
CA VAL A 120 31.64 -16.23 10.53
C VAL A 120 31.98 -14.85 9.99
N ASP A 121 32.67 -14.84 8.86
CA ASP A 121 32.85 -13.61 8.08
C ASP A 121 31.60 -13.38 7.24
N PHE A 122 30.77 -12.44 7.67
CA PHE A 122 29.58 -12.03 6.92
C PHE A 122 29.97 -10.99 5.87
N SER A 123 29.54 -11.18 4.62
CA SER A 123 29.71 -10.13 3.62
C SER A 123 28.78 -8.97 3.97
N ALA A 124 29.35 -7.77 4.12
CA ALA A 124 28.54 -6.55 4.24
C ALA A 124 27.74 -6.24 2.97
N VAL A 125 28.09 -6.86 1.83
CA VAL A 125 27.45 -6.64 0.53
C VAL A 125 26.85 -7.95 0.04
N THR A 126 25.51 -7.99 -0.05
CA THR A 126 24.82 -9.10 -0.69
C THR A 126 25.01 -9.09 -2.20
N ARG A 127 25.10 -10.27 -2.80
CA ARG A 127 25.02 -10.46 -4.26
C ARG A 127 23.62 -10.88 -4.73
N LEU A 128 22.68 -11.05 -3.80
CA LEU A 128 21.28 -11.38 -4.08
C LEU A 128 20.47 -10.08 -4.14
N ASN A 129 20.40 -9.53 -5.34
CA ASN A 129 19.63 -8.33 -5.62
C ASN A 129 18.21 -8.67 -6.09
N PRO A 130 17.20 -7.84 -5.78
CA PRO A 130 15.88 -7.98 -6.39
C PRO A 130 15.96 -7.79 -7.91
N SER A 131 14.96 -8.30 -8.62
CA SER A 131 14.88 -8.12 -10.07
C SER A 131 14.78 -6.65 -10.45
N SER A 132 15.33 -6.29 -11.60
CA SER A 132 15.14 -4.94 -12.15
C SER A 132 13.67 -4.72 -12.50
N PRO A 133 13.14 -3.49 -12.37
CA PRO A 133 11.75 -3.21 -12.73
C PRO A 133 11.51 -3.50 -14.22
N THR A 134 10.40 -4.17 -14.50
CA THR A 134 10.03 -4.65 -15.85
C THR A 134 9.19 -3.60 -16.59
N LEU A 135 9.13 -3.76 -17.92
CA LEU A 135 8.25 -3.00 -18.81
C LEU A 135 7.35 -3.97 -19.58
N PRO A 136 6.11 -3.59 -19.91
CA PRO A 136 5.26 -4.39 -20.76
C PRO A 136 5.85 -4.58 -22.16
N ALA A 137 5.37 -5.60 -22.87
CA ALA A 137 5.70 -5.79 -24.28
C ALA A 137 5.32 -4.55 -25.10
N ARG A 138 6.19 -4.17 -26.03
CA ARG A 138 6.01 -2.98 -26.86
C ARG A 138 4.69 -3.00 -27.63
N GLU A 139 4.32 -4.16 -28.17
CA GLU A 139 3.07 -4.32 -28.93
C GLU A 139 1.84 -4.06 -28.06
N ALA A 140 1.89 -4.41 -26.76
CA ALA A 140 0.80 -4.12 -25.83
C ALA A 140 0.72 -2.63 -25.50
N LEU A 141 1.87 -1.96 -25.33
CA LEU A 141 1.95 -0.51 -25.15
C LEU A 141 1.41 0.24 -26.38
N GLU A 142 1.82 -0.15 -27.59
CA GLU A 142 1.36 0.45 -28.84
C GLU A 142 -0.16 0.30 -29.04
N ARG A 143 -0.71 -0.87 -28.67
CA ARG A 143 -2.16 -1.10 -28.66
C ARG A 143 -2.87 -0.21 -27.64
N ALA A 144 -2.40 -0.15 -26.41
CA ALA A 144 -2.96 0.71 -25.36
C ALA A 144 -2.93 2.20 -25.77
N ALA A 145 -1.80 2.66 -26.32
CA ALA A 145 -1.62 4.02 -26.82
C ALA A 145 -2.60 4.36 -27.95
N THR A 146 -2.85 3.42 -28.87
CA THR A 146 -3.80 3.61 -29.96
C THR A 146 -5.23 3.73 -29.43
N VAL A 147 -5.64 2.80 -28.55
CA VAL A 147 -6.97 2.84 -27.91
C VAL A 147 -7.19 4.14 -27.14
N LEU A 148 -6.19 4.61 -26.38
CA LEU A 148 -6.29 5.84 -25.61
C LEU A 148 -6.29 7.11 -26.47
N ALA A 149 -5.55 7.13 -27.57
CA ALA A 149 -5.54 8.26 -28.50
C ALA A 149 -6.88 8.43 -29.25
N GLU A 150 -7.63 7.34 -29.42
CA GLU A 150 -8.94 7.30 -30.09
C GLU A 150 -10.13 7.34 -29.12
N ALA A 151 -9.89 7.30 -27.80
CA ALA A 151 -10.92 7.28 -26.78
C ALA A 151 -11.68 8.60 -26.72
N ASN A 152 -13.01 8.54 -26.51
CA ASN A 152 -13.87 9.71 -26.38
C ASN A 152 -14.09 10.12 -24.92
N ASP A 153 -14.37 9.14 -24.07
CA ASP A 153 -14.61 9.32 -22.64
C ASP A 153 -13.72 8.33 -21.84
N PRO A 154 -12.38 8.46 -21.90
CA PRO A 154 -11.49 7.66 -21.09
C PRO A 154 -11.62 7.99 -19.61
N LEU A 155 -11.35 7.01 -18.75
CA LEU A 155 -11.34 7.16 -17.29
C LEU A 155 -10.12 6.45 -16.71
N ILE A 156 -9.39 7.10 -15.81
CA ILE A 156 -8.34 6.47 -15.00
C ILE A 156 -8.89 6.18 -13.60
N ILE A 157 -8.60 4.99 -13.10
CA ILE A 157 -8.95 4.55 -11.76
C ILE A 157 -7.67 4.05 -11.08
N THR A 158 -7.40 4.52 -9.86
CA THR A 158 -6.23 4.08 -9.10
C THR A 158 -6.49 4.02 -7.60
N SER A 159 -5.75 3.16 -6.90
CA SER A 159 -5.88 2.98 -5.44
C SER A 159 -4.53 3.07 -4.72
N SER A 160 -3.44 2.58 -5.33
CA SER A 160 -2.15 2.43 -4.65
C SER A 160 -0.92 2.90 -5.47
N LEU A 161 -1.10 3.58 -6.60
CA LEU A 161 0.00 4.12 -7.41
C LEU A 161 0.96 5.02 -6.60
N GLY A 162 0.43 5.78 -5.65
CA GLY A 162 1.18 6.67 -4.76
C GLY A 162 2.18 5.98 -3.84
N ARG A 163 2.22 4.64 -3.83
CA ARG A 163 3.30 3.86 -3.22
C ARG A 163 4.66 4.23 -3.80
N ASP A 164 4.71 4.57 -5.10
CA ASP A 164 5.87 5.25 -5.72
C ASP A 164 5.52 6.72 -6.04
N PRO A 165 6.04 7.69 -5.26
CA PRO A 165 5.88 9.11 -5.54
C PRO A 165 6.19 9.52 -6.99
N LYS A 166 7.16 8.87 -7.65
CA LYS A 166 7.55 9.22 -9.02
C LYS A 166 6.52 8.78 -10.05
N ALA A 167 5.74 7.74 -9.75
CA ALA A 167 4.70 7.25 -10.63
C ALA A 167 3.50 8.20 -10.69
N VAL A 168 3.28 8.99 -9.63
CA VAL A 168 2.24 10.04 -9.61
C VAL A 168 2.54 11.13 -10.63
N ASP A 169 3.77 11.60 -10.75
CA ASP A 169 4.16 12.60 -11.75
C ASP A 169 3.98 12.07 -13.19
N ALA A 170 4.28 10.79 -13.41
CA ALA A 170 4.05 10.13 -14.70
C ALA A 170 2.55 10.04 -15.03
N LEU A 171 1.70 9.75 -14.04
CA LEU A 171 0.25 9.78 -14.20
C LEU A 171 -0.25 11.19 -14.53
N VAL A 172 0.21 12.22 -13.81
CA VAL A 172 -0.14 13.62 -14.10
C VAL A 172 0.18 13.99 -15.54
N THR A 173 1.38 13.64 -16.02
CA THR A 173 1.79 13.92 -17.40
C THR A 173 0.85 13.27 -18.43
N LEU A 174 0.55 11.99 -18.26
CA LEU A 174 -0.36 11.25 -19.14
C LEU A 174 -1.78 11.84 -19.12
N THR A 175 -2.28 12.09 -17.91
CA THR A 175 -3.60 12.67 -17.66
C THR A 175 -3.71 14.06 -18.29
N GLU A 176 -2.71 14.92 -18.16
CA GLU A 176 -2.70 16.24 -18.77
C GLU A 176 -2.65 16.17 -20.29
N ARG A 177 -1.89 15.24 -20.88
CA ARG A 177 -1.80 15.09 -22.34
C ARG A 177 -3.16 14.77 -22.98
N LEU A 178 -3.91 13.85 -22.37
CA LEU A 178 -5.17 13.34 -22.92
C LEU A 178 -6.41 13.89 -22.20
N ALA A 179 -6.23 14.79 -21.24
CA ALA A 179 -7.28 15.32 -20.37
C ALA A 179 -8.15 14.24 -19.69
N ILE A 180 -7.55 13.12 -19.26
CA ILE A 180 -8.29 11.97 -18.75
C ILE A 180 -8.69 12.20 -17.28
N PRO A 181 -9.98 12.14 -16.90
CA PRO A 181 -10.39 12.21 -15.50
C PRO A 181 -9.80 11.04 -14.68
N VAL A 182 -9.39 11.34 -13.45
CA VAL A 182 -8.79 10.38 -12.51
C VAL A 182 -9.71 10.23 -11.29
N VAL A 183 -10.04 8.99 -10.93
CA VAL A 183 -10.76 8.66 -9.70
C VAL A 183 -9.87 7.82 -8.79
N GLU A 184 -9.77 8.21 -7.52
CA GLU A 184 -9.06 7.47 -6.49
C GLU A 184 -10.03 6.57 -5.70
N THR A 185 -10.38 5.40 -6.25
CA THR A 185 -11.24 4.46 -5.52
C THR A 185 -10.45 3.76 -4.44
N TRP A 186 -10.93 3.78 -3.18
CA TRP A 186 -10.27 3.10 -2.05
C TRP A 186 -8.76 3.44 -1.94
N GLY A 187 -8.40 4.71 -2.12
CA GLY A 187 -7.01 5.16 -2.08
C GLY A 187 -6.28 4.82 -0.78
N THR A 188 -5.17 4.09 -0.87
CA THR A 188 -4.28 3.77 0.26
C THR A 188 -3.16 4.79 0.43
N HIS A 189 -2.84 5.51 -0.65
CA HIS A 189 -1.84 6.56 -0.73
C HIS A 189 -2.45 7.75 -1.46
N LEU A 190 -1.72 8.87 -1.52
CA LEU A 190 -2.04 9.92 -2.49
C LEU A 190 -1.60 9.48 -3.89
N ASN A 191 -2.54 9.15 -4.77
CA ASN A 191 -2.25 8.66 -6.11
C ASN A 191 -2.33 9.76 -7.17
N PHE A 192 -3.01 10.86 -6.88
CA PHE A 192 -3.13 12.01 -7.77
C PHE A 192 -3.33 13.30 -6.95
N PRO A 193 -2.79 14.47 -7.35
CA PRO A 193 -2.97 15.69 -6.56
C PRO A 193 -4.45 16.07 -6.45
N GLN A 194 -4.97 16.19 -5.22
CA GLN A 194 -6.42 16.36 -4.97
C GLN A 194 -6.98 17.71 -5.45
N ASN A 195 -6.11 18.69 -5.69
CA ASN A 195 -6.45 19.99 -6.25
C ASN A 195 -6.36 20.06 -7.78
N HIS A 196 -5.89 19.00 -8.43
CA HIS A 196 -5.75 18.97 -9.87
C HIS A 196 -7.14 18.89 -10.52
N SER A 197 -7.38 19.69 -11.57
CA SER A 197 -8.71 19.86 -12.15
C SER A 197 -9.30 18.61 -12.81
N LEU A 198 -8.46 17.61 -13.10
CA LEU A 198 -8.88 16.30 -13.61
C LEU A 198 -9.09 15.24 -12.50
N HIS A 199 -8.92 15.59 -11.22
CA HIS A 199 -9.30 14.73 -10.11
C HIS A 199 -10.82 14.73 -9.94
N GLN A 200 -11.47 13.58 -10.11
CA GLN A 200 -12.93 13.41 -10.04
C GLN A 200 -13.40 12.73 -8.74
N GLY A 201 -12.56 12.77 -7.71
CA GLY A 201 -12.89 12.29 -6.38
C GLY A 201 -12.73 10.79 -6.21
N TYR A 202 -13.57 10.23 -5.34
CA TYR A 202 -13.37 8.88 -4.78
C TYR A 202 -14.53 7.92 -5.08
N ASP A 203 -15.61 8.41 -5.69
CA ASP A 203 -16.73 7.58 -6.14
C ASP A 203 -16.66 7.38 -7.66
N VAL A 204 -16.37 6.16 -8.05
CA VAL A 204 -16.24 5.78 -9.46
C VAL A 204 -17.60 5.53 -10.13
N ASN A 205 -18.64 5.20 -9.36
CA ASN A 205 -19.92 4.72 -9.89
C ASN A 205 -20.58 5.65 -10.93
N PRO A 206 -20.55 6.99 -10.78
CA PRO A 206 -21.15 7.90 -11.75
C PRO A 206 -20.45 7.96 -13.12
N LEU A 207 -19.25 7.38 -13.23
CA LEU A 207 -18.35 7.51 -14.38
C LEU A 207 -18.07 6.17 -15.08
N VAL A 208 -18.03 5.05 -14.36
CA VAL A 208 -17.67 3.73 -14.93
C VAL A 208 -18.53 3.36 -16.14
N ASN A 209 -19.84 3.53 -16.07
CA ASN A 209 -20.75 3.18 -17.18
C ASN A 209 -20.74 4.21 -18.33
N LYS A 210 -20.05 5.34 -18.17
CA LYS A 210 -19.85 6.36 -19.20
C LYS A 210 -18.50 6.26 -19.86
N ALA A 211 -17.58 5.46 -19.35
CA ALA A 211 -16.28 5.31 -19.99
C ALA A 211 -16.39 4.43 -21.25
N ASP A 212 -15.66 4.78 -22.31
CA ASP A 212 -15.40 3.88 -23.44
C ASP A 212 -14.03 3.18 -23.31
N VAL A 213 -13.11 3.77 -22.54
CA VAL A 213 -11.84 3.17 -22.13
C VAL A 213 -11.63 3.39 -20.63
N ILE A 214 -11.26 2.34 -19.90
CA ILE A 214 -10.87 2.43 -18.49
C ILE A 214 -9.42 2.01 -18.34
N VAL A 215 -8.61 2.83 -17.68
CA VAL A 215 -7.24 2.48 -17.27
C VAL A 215 -7.22 2.28 -15.75
N ALA A 216 -7.18 1.02 -15.33
CA ALA A 216 -7.05 0.63 -13.93
C ALA A 216 -5.56 0.49 -13.56
N ILE A 217 -5.10 1.30 -12.62
CA ILE A 217 -3.68 1.37 -12.24
C ILE A 217 -3.54 1.06 -10.74
N GLU A 218 -2.84 -0.03 -10.41
CA GLU A 218 -2.61 -0.44 -9.01
C GLU A 218 -3.91 -0.40 -8.18
N THR A 219 -4.94 -1.08 -8.69
CA THR A 219 -6.25 -1.22 -8.07
C THR A 219 -6.77 -2.66 -8.22
N ASP A 220 -6.96 -3.33 -7.09
CA ASP A 220 -7.51 -4.69 -7.02
C ASP A 220 -9.02 -4.71 -7.27
N ALA A 221 -9.73 -3.64 -6.92
CA ALA A 221 -11.16 -3.47 -7.15
C ALA A 221 -11.44 -2.09 -7.81
N PRO A 222 -11.24 -1.96 -9.14
CA PRO A 222 -11.42 -0.68 -9.82
C PRO A 222 -12.87 -0.15 -9.76
N TRP A 223 -13.85 -1.03 -9.63
CA TRP A 223 -15.24 -0.65 -9.37
C TRP A 223 -15.95 -1.76 -8.59
N PHE A 224 -17.20 -1.50 -8.21
CA PHE A 224 -18.02 -2.44 -7.46
C PHE A 224 -19.17 -2.95 -8.34
N PRO A 225 -19.11 -4.19 -8.88
CA PRO A 225 -20.09 -4.72 -9.83
C PRO A 225 -21.55 -4.66 -9.34
N LYS A 226 -21.76 -4.71 -8.01
CA LYS A 226 -23.09 -4.55 -7.39
C LYS A 226 -23.72 -3.18 -7.68
N HIS A 227 -22.90 -2.15 -7.89
CA HIS A 227 -23.32 -0.75 -7.97
C HIS A 227 -23.23 -0.20 -9.39
N ALA A 228 -22.13 -0.48 -10.08
CA ALA A 228 -21.92 -0.05 -11.45
C ALA A 228 -20.98 -1.02 -12.18
N GLU A 229 -21.19 -1.17 -13.48
CA GLU A 229 -20.31 -1.93 -14.37
C GLU A 229 -19.99 -1.10 -15.62
N PRO A 230 -18.81 -1.33 -16.24
CA PRO A 230 -18.50 -0.76 -17.53
C PRO A 230 -19.52 -1.21 -18.59
N ARG A 231 -19.66 -0.42 -19.65
CA ARG A 231 -20.45 -0.85 -20.81
C ARG A 231 -19.80 -2.09 -21.44
N ALA A 232 -20.59 -2.93 -22.09
CA ALA A 232 -20.10 -4.15 -22.73
C ALA A 232 -18.99 -3.93 -23.79
N ASN A 233 -18.91 -2.73 -24.37
CA ASN A 233 -17.88 -2.34 -25.35
C ASN A 233 -16.76 -1.48 -24.76
N THR A 234 -16.70 -1.31 -23.44
CA THR A 234 -15.62 -0.57 -22.77
C THR A 234 -14.34 -1.38 -22.87
N THR A 235 -13.26 -0.78 -23.34
CA THR A 235 -11.94 -1.42 -23.29
C THR A 235 -11.31 -1.18 -21.92
N VAL A 236 -10.89 -2.24 -21.23
CA VAL A 236 -10.22 -2.13 -19.93
C VAL A 236 -8.73 -2.45 -20.05
N ILE A 237 -7.91 -1.47 -19.70
CA ILE A 237 -6.46 -1.54 -19.62
C ILE A 237 -6.08 -1.67 -18.14
N GLN A 238 -5.29 -2.68 -17.77
CA GLN A 238 -4.79 -2.84 -16.40
C GLN A 238 -3.27 -2.66 -16.35
N ILE A 239 -2.81 -1.80 -15.44
CA ILE A 239 -1.39 -1.47 -15.22
C ILE A 239 -1.01 -1.81 -13.78
N ASP A 240 -0.14 -2.80 -13.63
CA ASP A 240 0.39 -3.27 -12.33
C ASP A 240 1.62 -4.16 -12.60
N ASN A 241 2.44 -4.43 -11.58
CA ASN A 241 3.42 -5.51 -11.65
C ASN A 241 2.76 -6.89 -11.83
N ASP A 242 1.58 -7.07 -11.25
CA ASP A 242 0.67 -8.19 -11.42
C ASP A 242 -0.75 -7.67 -11.75
N PRO A 243 -1.07 -7.45 -13.04
CA PRO A 243 -2.36 -6.88 -13.45
C PRO A 243 -3.53 -7.85 -13.25
N LEU A 244 -3.25 -9.14 -13.04
CA LEU A 244 -4.28 -10.16 -12.80
C LEU A 244 -4.60 -10.31 -11.31
N TYR A 245 -3.70 -9.88 -10.42
CA TYR A 245 -3.82 -10.04 -8.97
C TYR A 245 -3.97 -11.53 -8.61
N GLU A 246 -2.94 -12.32 -8.91
CA GLU A 246 -2.94 -13.78 -8.80
C GLU A 246 -3.15 -14.29 -7.36
N ASP A 247 -2.94 -13.43 -6.37
CA ASP A 247 -3.14 -13.69 -4.94
C ASP A 247 -4.58 -13.43 -4.45
N TYR A 248 -5.53 -13.20 -5.37
CA TYR A 248 -6.97 -13.09 -5.08
C TYR A 248 -7.72 -14.32 -5.60
N PRO A 249 -8.44 -15.07 -4.75
CA PRO A 249 -9.15 -16.27 -5.20
C PRO A 249 -10.22 -16.01 -6.26
N ILE A 250 -10.91 -14.87 -6.19
CA ILE A 250 -11.92 -14.45 -7.16
C ILE A 250 -11.70 -12.96 -7.46
N ARG A 251 -11.34 -12.68 -8.71
CA ARG A 251 -11.24 -11.32 -9.24
C ARG A 251 -11.60 -11.34 -10.73
N GLY A 252 -12.85 -11.00 -11.04
CA GLY A 252 -13.42 -11.12 -12.39
C GLY A 252 -13.40 -9.85 -13.24
N PHE A 253 -12.58 -8.85 -12.90
CA PHE A 253 -12.55 -7.59 -13.64
C PHE A 253 -11.96 -7.80 -15.05
N PRO A 254 -12.61 -7.28 -16.12
CA PRO A 254 -12.09 -7.38 -17.48
C PRO A 254 -10.67 -6.81 -17.60
N THR A 255 -9.88 -7.42 -18.48
CA THR A 255 -8.52 -6.99 -18.83
C THR A 255 -8.31 -7.26 -20.31
N ASP A 256 -8.74 -6.33 -21.17
CA ASP A 256 -8.57 -6.43 -22.63
C ASP A 256 -7.11 -6.17 -23.04
N ILE A 257 -6.41 -5.34 -22.25
CA ILE A 257 -4.97 -5.08 -22.37
C ILE A 257 -4.35 -5.09 -20.96
N GLY A 258 -3.63 -6.17 -20.65
CA GLY A 258 -2.82 -6.25 -19.43
C GLY A 258 -1.40 -5.73 -19.67
N LEU A 259 -1.01 -4.69 -18.95
CA LEU A 259 0.32 -4.09 -18.99
C LEU A 259 1.07 -4.45 -17.71
N ALA A 260 1.65 -5.65 -17.69
CA ALA A 260 2.47 -6.12 -16.58
C ALA A 260 3.84 -5.42 -16.56
N GLY A 261 4.12 -4.67 -15.51
CA GLY A 261 5.38 -3.94 -15.35
C GLY A 261 5.34 -2.92 -14.22
N ASP A 262 6.47 -2.25 -14.01
CA ASP A 262 6.53 -1.13 -13.07
C ASP A 262 5.57 -0.02 -13.53
N PRO A 263 4.59 0.40 -12.70
CA PRO A 263 3.55 1.33 -13.13
C PRO A 263 4.12 2.69 -13.58
N GLY A 264 5.08 3.25 -12.85
CA GLY A 264 5.69 4.54 -13.19
C GLY A 264 6.39 4.50 -14.54
N ARG A 265 7.23 3.49 -14.77
CA ARG A 265 7.90 3.29 -16.07
C ARG A 265 6.93 2.97 -17.19
N THR A 266 5.88 2.20 -16.89
CA THR A 266 4.83 1.87 -17.86
C THR A 266 4.08 3.11 -18.31
N LEU A 267 3.72 4.00 -17.39
CA LEU A 267 3.07 5.28 -17.69
C LEU A 267 3.96 6.17 -18.57
N LEU A 268 5.26 6.26 -18.27
CA LEU A 268 6.21 7.02 -19.09
C LEU A 268 6.35 6.43 -20.51
N ALA A 269 6.43 5.11 -20.62
CA ALA A 269 6.52 4.44 -21.92
C ALA A 269 5.23 4.61 -22.73
N LEU A 270 4.07 4.52 -22.06
CA LEU A 270 2.76 4.74 -22.66
C LEU A 270 2.60 6.18 -23.15
N ASP A 271 3.01 7.18 -22.37
CA ASP A 271 3.02 8.58 -22.78
C ASP A 271 3.88 8.80 -24.03
N ALA A 272 5.06 8.18 -24.09
CA ALA A 272 5.97 8.25 -25.23
C ALA A 272 5.38 7.61 -26.52
N GLU A 273 4.63 6.52 -26.39
CA GLU A 273 3.91 5.92 -27.51
C GLU A 273 2.71 6.78 -27.97
N ILE A 274 1.98 7.39 -27.01
CA ILE A 274 0.86 8.31 -27.31
C ILE A 274 1.36 9.57 -28.00
N ALA A 275 2.53 10.09 -27.63
CA ALA A 275 3.13 11.28 -28.25
C ALA A 275 3.41 11.10 -29.75
N GLN A 276 3.42 9.86 -30.26
CA GLN A 276 3.60 9.53 -31.68
C GLN A 276 2.26 9.37 -32.42
N LYS A 277 1.12 9.45 -31.72
CA LYS A 277 -0.23 9.31 -32.30
C LYS A 277 -0.78 10.66 -32.72
N ARG A 278 -1.72 10.65 -33.67
CA ARG A 278 -2.50 11.83 -34.03
C ARG A 278 -3.60 12.03 -33.00
N LEU A 279 -3.53 13.11 -32.24
CA LEU A 279 -4.52 13.44 -31.21
C LEU A 279 -5.61 14.37 -31.78
N ASN A 280 -6.82 14.24 -31.25
CA ASN A 280 -7.93 15.15 -31.52
C ASN A 280 -7.94 16.27 -30.45
N GLU A 281 -7.25 17.38 -30.74
CA GLU A 281 -7.10 18.49 -29.79
C GLU A 281 -8.44 19.10 -29.37
N ASP A 282 -9.41 19.21 -30.28
CA ASP A 282 -10.73 19.79 -29.97
C ASP A 282 -11.46 18.93 -28.91
N GLU A 283 -11.39 17.62 -29.07
CA GLU A 283 -11.99 16.65 -28.14
C GLU A 283 -11.27 16.60 -26.79
N ILE A 284 -9.94 16.67 -26.79
CA ILE A 284 -9.13 16.77 -25.56
C ILE A 284 -9.47 18.06 -24.81
N ASN A 285 -9.60 19.19 -25.51
CA ASN A 285 -9.95 20.47 -24.90
C ASN A 285 -11.39 20.47 -24.36
N GLU A 286 -12.34 19.86 -25.08
CA GLU A 286 -13.70 19.70 -24.59
C GLU A 286 -13.73 18.84 -23.32
N ARG A 287 -13.04 17.69 -23.35
CA ARG A 287 -12.90 16.80 -22.19
C ARG A 287 -12.28 17.51 -20.99
N ARG A 288 -11.22 18.31 -21.20
CA ARG A 288 -10.58 19.14 -20.17
C ARG A 288 -11.59 20.08 -19.52
N SER A 289 -12.34 20.83 -20.34
CA SER A 289 -13.37 21.77 -19.86
C SER A 289 -14.48 21.08 -19.07
N ARG A 290 -14.95 19.91 -19.53
CA ARG A 290 -15.92 19.09 -18.79
C ARG A 290 -15.35 18.62 -17.44
N GLY A 291 -14.11 18.14 -17.43
CA GLY A 291 -13.40 17.68 -16.23
C GLY A 291 -13.21 18.79 -15.20
N GLU A 292 -12.71 19.95 -15.63
CA GLU A 292 -12.54 21.15 -14.80
C GLU A 292 -13.86 21.59 -14.16
N THR A 293 -14.92 21.67 -14.97
CA THR A 293 -16.25 22.04 -14.48
C THR A 293 -16.76 21.05 -13.44
N ALA A 294 -16.62 19.74 -13.71
CA ALA A 294 -17.05 18.68 -12.78
C ALA A 294 -16.26 18.71 -11.47
N HIS A 295 -14.93 18.90 -11.53
CA HIS A 295 -14.08 19.01 -10.36
C HIS A 295 -14.48 20.21 -9.48
N HIS A 296 -14.64 21.39 -10.08
CA HIS A 296 -15.04 22.58 -9.33
C HIS A 296 -16.42 22.41 -8.69
N ALA A 297 -17.40 21.84 -9.41
CA ALA A 297 -18.72 21.58 -8.86
C ALA A 297 -18.67 20.56 -7.70
N GLN A 298 -17.86 19.52 -7.82
CA GLN A 298 -17.69 18.50 -6.78
C GLN A 298 -17.03 19.08 -5.52
N ARG A 299 -15.92 19.83 -5.66
CA ARG A 299 -15.24 20.50 -4.54
C ARG A 299 -16.15 21.49 -3.82
N GLU A 300 -16.98 22.21 -4.58
CA GLU A 300 -17.97 23.12 -4.01
C GLU A 300 -19.06 22.36 -3.23
N ALA A 301 -19.58 21.26 -3.78
CA ALA A 301 -20.56 20.43 -3.10
C ALA A 301 -20.01 19.91 -1.76
N TRP A 302 -18.79 19.36 -1.74
CA TRP A 302 -18.13 18.90 -0.51
C TRP A 302 -17.93 20.02 0.51
N ARG A 303 -17.63 21.24 0.06
CA ARG A 303 -17.51 22.41 0.93
C ARG A 303 -18.85 22.78 1.57
N VAL A 304 -19.93 22.77 0.80
CA VAL A 304 -21.28 23.05 1.32
C VAL A 304 -21.72 21.97 2.32
N GLU A 305 -21.46 20.70 2.00
CA GLU A 305 -21.80 19.57 2.87
C GLU A 305 -21.10 19.65 4.23
N VAL A 306 -19.80 19.93 4.27
CA VAL A 306 -19.07 20.01 5.54
C VAL A 306 -19.49 21.21 6.39
N GLU A 307 -19.78 22.36 5.77
CA GLU A 307 -20.23 23.54 6.52
C GLU A 307 -21.62 23.30 7.15
N SER A 308 -22.47 22.47 6.53
CA SER A 308 -23.80 22.16 7.06
C SER A 308 -23.79 21.38 8.38
N VAL A 309 -22.68 20.71 8.70
CA VAL A 309 -22.51 19.88 9.91
C VAL A 309 -21.54 20.46 10.93
N ARG A 310 -21.07 21.69 10.69
CA ARG A 310 -20.07 22.36 11.53
C ARG A 310 -20.48 22.50 13.00
N GLU A 311 -21.76 22.76 13.25
CA GLU A 311 -22.31 23.03 14.59
C GLU A 311 -22.95 21.76 15.23
N ASP A 312 -22.76 20.59 14.62
CA ASP A 312 -23.31 19.34 15.13
C ASP A 312 -22.66 18.94 16.47
N SER A 313 -23.46 18.32 17.34
CA SER A 313 -23.02 17.76 18.62
C SER A 313 -23.65 16.38 18.82
N PRO A 314 -22.86 15.28 18.86
CA PRO A 314 -21.39 15.23 18.75
C PRO A 314 -20.87 15.70 17.39
N LEU A 315 -19.59 16.12 17.33
CA LEU A 315 -18.96 16.62 16.10
C LEU A 315 -19.00 15.56 14.99
N ASP A 316 -19.43 15.98 13.80
CA ASP A 316 -19.36 15.14 12.60
C ASP A 316 -17.91 14.96 12.15
N TYR A 317 -17.53 13.73 11.80
CA TYR A 317 -16.16 13.38 11.41
C TYR A 317 -15.69 14.13 10.14
N ARG A 318 -16.60 14.56 9.27
CA ARG A 318 -16.29 15.39 8.10
C ARG A 318 -15.75 16.75 8.53
N TRP A 319 -16.39 17.38 9.51
CA TRP A 319 -15.92 18.65 10.06
C TRP A 319 -14.55 18.49 10.74
N ILE A 320 -14.36 17.42 11.50
CA ILE A 320 -13.04 17.09 12.09
C ILE A 320 -11.98 16.92 10.99
N SER A 321 -12.30 16.21 9.91
CA SER A 321 -11.39 15.99 8.78
C SER A 321 -11.01 17.29 8.09
N ARG A 322 -11.97 18.21 7.92
CA ARG A 322 -11.73 19.56 7.40
C ARG A 322 -10.77 20.34 8.29
N CYS A 323 -11.04 20.39 9.60
CA CYS A 323 -10.16 21.06 10.56
C CYS A 323 -8.74 20.50 10.54
N ILE A 324 -8.58 19.16 10.47
CA ILE A 324 -7.27 18.54 10.32
C ILE A 324 -6.60 19.00 9.02
N SER A 325 -7.31 18.99 7.90
CA SER A 325 -6.75 19.43 6.61
C SER A 325 -6.32 20.89 6.60
N GLU A 326 -6.95 21.77 7.38
CA GLU A 326 -6.62 23.20 7.45
C GLU A 326 -5.37 23.50 8.29
N VAL A 327 -4.99 22.58 9.19
CA VAL A 327 -3.81 22.75 10.05
C VAL A 327 -2.58 21.98 9.56
N LEU A 328 -2.74 21.08 8.60
CA LEU A 328 -1.64 20.32 8.00
C LEU A 328 -0.89 21.18 6.98
N ASP A 329 0.44 21.21 7.09
CA ASP A 329 1.30 21.78 6.06
C ASP A 329 1.50 20.80 4.88
N GLU A 330 1.93 21.30 3.72
CA GLU A 330 2.17 20.48 2.51
C GLU A 330 3.18 19.33 2.73
N THR A 331 4.05 19.47 3.73
CA THR A 331 5.06 18.47 4.08
C THR A 331 4.66 17.58 5.24
N ASP A 332 3.52 17.79 5.88
CA ASP A 332 3.09 16.92 6.97
C ASP A 332 2.64 15.57 6.45
N ILE A 333 2.53 14.57 7.34
CA ILE A 333 2.09 13.23 6.99
C ILE A 333 0.84 12.88 7.77
N ALA A 334 -0.23 12.55 7.05
CA ALA A 334 -1.44 11.97 7.61
C ALA A 334 -1.41 10.44 7.49
N VAL A 335 -1.61 9.77 8.61
CA VAL A 335 -1.81 8.33 8.74
C VAL A 335 -3.22 8.13 9.26
N THR A 336 -4.11 7.48 8.49
CA THR A 336 -5.52 7.36 8.83
C THR A 336 -6.03 5.94 8.87
N GLU A 337 -6.83 5.64 9.88
CA GLU A 337 -7.55 4.37 10.02
C GLU A 337 -9.04 4.65 10.27
N ILE A 338 -9.78 4.80 9.17
CA ILE A 338 -11.25 4.98 9.12
C ILE A 338 -11.73 6.36 9.64
N SER A 339 -10.83 7.33 9.85
CA SER A 339 -11.20 8.58 10.57
C SER A 339 -10.79 9.88 9.89
N LEU A 340 -10.39 9.83 8.61
CA LEU A 340 -10.16 11.02 7.81
C LEU A 340 -10.94 10.90 6.50
N ASP A 341 -11.93 11.78 6.30
CA ASP A 341 -12.72 11.84 5.08
C ASP A 341 -11.90 12.53 3.96
N PRO A 342 -11.54 11.80 2.88
CA PRO A 342 -10.72 12.36 1.82
C PRO A 342 -11.44 13.42 0.98
N THR A 343 -12.78 13.54 1.07
CA THR A 343 -13.55 14.65 0.46
C THR A 343 -13.28 15.99 1.16
N GLN A 344 -12.81 15.94 2.40
CA GLN A 344 -12.51 17.11 3.22
C GLN A 344 -11.02 17.41 3.36
N THR A 345 -10.18 16.65 2.65
CA THR A 345 -8.73 16.88 2.57
C THR A 345 -8.34 17.53 1.25
N CYS A 346 -7.08 17.96 1.17
CA CYS A 346 -6.50 18.47 -0.08
C CYS A 346 -4.99 18.15 -0.13
N PHE A 347 -4.63 16.87 -0.13
CA PHE A 347 -3.24 16.46 -0.27
C PHE A 347 -2.78 16.62 -1.72
N THR A 348 -1.62 17.26 -1.92
CA THR A 348 -1.07 17.56 -3.25
C THR A 348 0.30 16.93 -3.49
N ARG A 349 0.98 16.52 -2.42
CA ARG A 349 2.33 15.99 -2.46
C ARG A 349 2.33 14.48 -2.17
N PRO A 350 2.78 13.62 -3.10
CA PRO A 350 2.86 12.18 -2.84
C PRO A 350 3.74 11.85 -1.61
N GLY A 351 3.38 10.79 -0.88
CA GLY A 351 4.07 10.40 0.36
C GLY A 351 3.74 11.25 1.59
N THR A 352 2.64 12.02 1.56
CA THR A 352 2.07 12.72 2.72
C THR A 352 0.78 12.09 3.26
N PHE A 353 0.19 11.13 2.54
CA PHE A 353 -1.06 10.50 2.95
C PHE A 353 -0.93 8.97 2.90
N PHE A 354 -1.31 8.32 3.99
CA PHE A 354 -1.35 6.87 4.14
C PHE A 354 -2.66 6.48 4.82
N ASN A 355 -3.46 5.66 4.13
CA ASN A 355 -4.68 5.07 4.65
C ASN A 355 -4.44 3.60 5.01
N HIS A 356 -5.39 3.00 5.72
CA HIS A 356 -5.35 1.58 6.04
C HIS A 356 -5.27 0.70 4.78
N PRO A 357 -4.53 -0.42 4.80
CA PRO A 357 -4.50 -1.39 3.70
C PRO A 357 -5.88 -1.96 3.38
N HIS A 358 -6.09 -2.44 2.15
CA HIS A 358 -7.41 -2.94 1.69
C HIS A 358 -7.97 -4.12 2.50
N SER A 359 -7.13 -4.92 3.17
CA SER A 359 -7.59 -5.96 4.09
C SER A 359 -8.25 -5.42 5.36
N ALA A 360 -8.02 -4.14 5.68
CA ALA A 360 -8.65 -3.40 6.76
C ALA A 360 -8.59 -4.09 8.13
N VAL A 361 -7.50 -4.83 8.42
CA VAL A 361 -7.32 -5.37 9.78
C VAL A 361 -7.06 -4.21 10.74
N LEU A 362 -7.92 -4.07 11.75
CA LEU A 362 -7.86 -2.95 12.69
C LEU A 362 -6.61 -3.00 13.58
N GLY A 363 -6.12 -1.82 13.98
CA GLY A 363 -4.97 -1.63 14.86
C GLY A 363 -3.67 -1.23 14.17
N TRP A 364 -3.69 -0.92 12.87
CA TRP A 364 -2.49 -0.55 12.10
C TRP A 364 -1.97 0.85 12.40
N GLY A 365 -2.87 1.82 12.59
CA GLY A 365 -2.61 3.26 12.59
C GLY A 365 -1.55 3.69 13.61
N PRO A 366 -1.68 3.35 14.90
CA PRO A 366 -0.70 3.76 15.91
C PRO A 366 0.73 3.28 15.60
N GLY A 367 0.88 2.00 15.25
CA GLY A 367 2.19 1.43 14.90
C GLY A 367 2.77 2.03 13.62
N ALA A 368 1.92 2.23 12.60
CA ALA A 368 2.32 2.86 11.34
C ALA A 368 2.78 4.31 11.55
N ALA A 369 2.04 5.10 12.34
CA ALA A 369 2.40 6.50 12.63
C ALA A 369 3.73 6.61 13.37
N LEU A 370 4.01 5.73 14.34
CA LEU A 370 5.32 5.68 15.00
C LEU A 370 6.43 5.32 14.02
N GLY A 371 6.22 4.32 13.16
CA GLY A 371 7.18 3.93 12.13
C GLY A 371 7.47 5.06 11.12
N VAL A 372 6.44 5.78 10.71
CA VAL A 372 6.56 6.96 9.85
C VAL A 372 7.36 8.06 10.56
N LYS A 373 7.06 8.35 11.83
CA LYS A 373 7.77 9.37 12.59
C LYS A 373 9.24 9.01 12.83
N LEU A 374 9.54 7.73 13.04
CA LEU A 374 10.93 7.24 13.13
C LEU A 374 11.70 7.43 11.81
N ALA A 375 11.04 7.18 10.68
CA ALA A 375 11.65 7.35 9.36
C ALA A 375 11.77 8.82 8.93
N CYS A 376 10.92 9.70 9.47
CA CYS A 376 10.85 11.11 9.14
C CYS A 376 10.79 11.96 10.42
N PRO A 377 11.89 12.01 11.20
CA PRO A 377 11.89 12.64 12.53
C PRO A 377 11.54 14.13 12.50
N ASP A 378 11.86 14.82 11.41
CA ASP A 378 11.64 16.27 11.26
C ASP A 378 10.24 16.64 10.75
N ARG A 379 9.45 15.67 10.25
CA ARG A 379 8.10 15.93 9.69
C ARG A 379 7.03 15.77 10.76
N THR A 380 5.98 16.58 10.73
CA THR A 380 4.81 16.35 11.57
C THR A 380 4.07 15.11 11.05
N VAL A 381 3.63 14.27 11.98
CA VAL A 381 2.84 13.08 11.67
C VAL A 381 1.55 13.16 12.47
N VAL A 382 0.41 13.20 11.77
CA VAL A 382 -0.92 13.19 12.35
C VAL A 382 -1.53 11.82 12.13
N CYS A 383 -1.92 11.17 13.23
CA CYS A 383 -2.57 9.86 13.21
C CYS A 383 -4.07 10.04 13.50
N ALA A 384 -4.92 9.92 12.48
CA ALA A 384 -6.37 10.02 12.61
C ALA A 384 -6.96 8.61 12.71
N ILE A 385 -7.44 8.21 13.89
CA ILE A 385 -7.90 6.84 14.15
C ILE A 385 -9.19 6.82 14.94
N GLY A 386 -10.01 5.81 14.69
CA GLY A 386 -11.19 5.52 15.51
C GLY A 386 -10.81 4.95 16.87
N ASP A 387 -11.71 5.07 17.84
CA ASP A 387 -11.53 4.52 19.19
C ASP A 387 -11.38 2.99 19.20
N GLY A 388 -12.18 2.29 18.39
CA GLY A 388 -12.05 0.85 18.18
C GLY A 388 -10.68 0.47 17.62
N SER A 389 -10.26 1.12 16.54
CA SER A 389 -8.94 0.93 15.92
C SER A 389 -7.80 1.22 16.91
N HIS A 390 -7.95 2.25 17.74
CA HIS A 390 -6.99 2.56 18.79
C HIS A 390 -6.84 1.39 19.78
N VAL A 391 -7.94 0.79 20.25
CA VAL A 391 -7.91 -0.37 21.15
C VAL A 391 -7.22 -1.57 20.49
N PHE A 392 -7.53 -1.87 19.23
CA PHE A 392 -6.88 -2.95 18.48
C PHE A 392 -5.37 -2.70 18.28
N GLY A 393 -4.94 -1.44 18.19
CA GLY A 393 -3.53 -1.05 18.05
C GLY A 393 -2.70 -1.12 19.34
N VAL A 394 -3.22 -1.74 20.40
CA VAL A 394 -2.54 -1.93 21.70
C VAL A 394 -1.93 -0.62 22.22
N PRO A 395 -2.75 0.34 22.68
CA PRO A 395 -2.31 1.70 23.04
C PRO A 395 -1.12 1.74 23.99
N THR A 396 -1.13 0.87 25.01
CA THR A 396 -0.05 0.79 26.00
C THR A 396 1.30 0.51 25.35
N ALA A 397 1.38 -0.42 24.39
CA ALA A 397 2.62 -0.73 23.69
C ALA A 397 3.07 0.44 22.81
N THR A 398 2.13 1.06 22.10
CA THR A 398 2.39 2.25 21.26
C THR A 398 2.97 3.39 22.08
N HIS A 399 2.33 3.78 23.19
CA HIS A 399 2.79 4.91 24.00
C HIS A 399 4.09 4.61 24.74
N PHE A 400 4.29 3.36 25.19
CA PHE A 400 5.57 2.92 25.72
C PHE A 400 6.67 3.11 24.66
N MET A 401 6.45 2.63 23.44
CA MET A 401 7.46 2.72 22.38
C MET A 401 7.72 4.15 21.91
N SER A 402 6.67 4.97 21.79
CA SER A 402 6.81 6.41 21.55
C SER A 402 7.77 7.05 22.56
N ARG A 403 7.63 6.71 23.86
CA ARG A 403 8.51 7.25 24.91
C ARG A 403 9.94 6.71 24.80
N GLU A 404 10.13 5.41 24.65
CA GLU A 404 11.47 4.79 24.55
C GLU A 404 12.24 5.30 23.32
N CYS A 405 11.54 5.56 22.22
CA CYS A 405 12.12 6.14 21.00
C CYS A 405 12.21 7.67 21.03
N ALA A 406 11.89 8.32 22.15
CA ALA A 406 11.88 9.78 22.30
C ALA A 406 11.03 10.53 21.24
N LEU A 407 9.93 9.91 20.81
CA LEU A 407 8.98 10.49 19.86
C LEU A 407 7.94 11.36 20.58
N PRO A 408 7.25 12.28 19.87
CA PRO A 408 6.14 13.03 20.45
C PRO A 408 5.08 12.08 21.02
N ASN A 409 4.75 12.26 22.30
CA ASN A 409 3.77 11.45 23.00
C ASN A 409 2.71 12.35 23.63
N PRO A 410 1.42 12.23 23.25
CA PRO A 410 0.36 13.07 23.81
C PRO A 410 0.14 12.80 25.31
N LEU A 411 0.56 11.65 25.83
CA LEU A 411 0.43 11.28 27.24
C LEU A 411 1.62 11.69 28.11
N ARG A 412 2.61 12.43 27.58
CA ARG A 412 3.80 12.85 28.36
C ARG A 412 3.47 13.85 29.49
N HIS A 413 2.25 14.40 29.47
CA HIS A 413 1.74 15.39 30.44
C HIS A 413 0.66 14.84 31.38
N LEU A 414 0.31 13.56 31.25
CA LEU A 414 -0.56 12.81 32.16
C LEU A 414 0.30 11.87 33.01
#